data_AF-A0A5B0MQX7-F1
#
_entry.id   AF-A0A5B0MQX7-F1
#
_cell.length_a   1.000
_cell.length_b   1.000
_cell.length_c   1.000
_cell.angle_alpha   90.00
_cell.angle_beta   90.00
_cell.angle_gamma   90.00
#
_symmetry.space_group_name_H-M   'P 1'
#
loop_
_entity.id
_entity.type
_entity.pdbx_description
1 polymer ?
#
loop_
_entity_poly.entity_id
_entity_poly.type
_entity_poly.pdbx_seq_one_letter_code
_entity_poly.pdbx_strand_id
1 'polypeptide(L)'
;MKNLFRHSSQKKNRYPPPAGPPPPQANQSIPQGHAGAYYGHPPTNSPVYPGAQNQQYPPPPGPPPPDNLAAPGYPANQFQPGVEDPLAMLSRYDTVILVDDSGSMEMMWDETRDALIGVVEKAIQYDSDGIDLFFFNDAQQALNCNSPDQVRHVFRSVLPRRSTPTAASIKRVLDPYLTLLHQSKNGGPMVKPMNLIVLTDGEPDRGQDPEQVIVEIGRYLDSNRFPLNQLGISFVQIGNDPDATRHLIALDDDLKAKHKIRDFVDCTPYQNVITSDFILKALIGGVNRKIDHLRL
;
A
#
# COMPACT_ATOMS: atom_id res chain seq x y z
N MET A 1 30.70 69.13 18.27
CA MET A 1 29.70 69.40 19.33
C MET A 1 28.43 69.96 18.71
N LYS A 2 27.36 69.17 18.59
CA LYS A 2 25.97 69.62 18.68
C LYS A 2 25.08 68.39 18.73
N ASN A 3 24.29 68.38 19.78
CA ASN A 3 23.54 67.29 20.35
C ASN A 3 22.09 67.33 19.84
N LEU A 4 21.45 66.17 19.90
CA LEU A 4 20.02 65.97 20.16
C LEU A 4 19.00 66.38 19.08
N PHE A 5 18.61 65.39 18.27
CA PHE A 5 17.28 65.33 17.65
C PHE A 5 16.26 64.78 18.65
N ARG A 6 15.44 65.70 19.16
CA ARG A 6 13.98 65.71 19.25
C ARG A 6 13.23 64.38 19.52
N HIS A 7 12.61 64.35 20.69
CA HIS A 7 11.48 63.49 21.05
C HIS A 7 10.29 63.63 20.08
N SER A 8 9.71 62.50 19.70
CA SER A 8 8.36 62.40 19.13
C SER A 8 7.62 61.21 19.75
N SER A 9 6.71 61.53 20.65
CA SER A 9 5.42 60.89 20.98
C SER A 9 5.25 59.39 20.72
N GLN A 10 5.28 58.60 21.80
CA GLN A 10 4.71 57.25 21.86
C GLN A 10 3.19 57.29 21.65
N LYS A 11 2.72 56.85 20.46
CA LYS A 11 1.34 56.34 20.30
C LYS A 11 1.34 54.86 20.67
N LYS A 12 0.65 54.52 21.76
CA LYS A 12 0.34 53.14 22.16
C LYS A 12 -0.68 52.54 21.17
N ASN A 13 -0.21 51.88 20.11
CA ASN A 13 -1.04 50.97 19.32
C ASN A 13 -1.18 49.65 20.11
N ARG A 14 -2.33 49.48 20.78
CA ARG A 14 -2.75 48.20 21.35
C ARG A 14 -3.34 47.34 20.23
N TYR A 15 -2.53 46.47 19.64
CA TYR A 15 -3.06 45.33 18.88
C TYR A 15 -3.47 44.23 19.86
N PRO A 16 -4.67 43.65 19.76
CA PRO A 16 -4.98 42.42 20.50
C PRO A 16 -4.10 41.27 19.97
N PRO A 17 -3.69 40.32 20.83
CA PRO A 17 -2.94 39.16 20.39
C PRO A 17 -3.79 38.31 19.41
N PRO A 18 -3.15 37.63 18.43
CA PRO A 18 -3.86 36.73 17.52
C PRO A 18 -4.57 35.62 18.30
N ALA A 19 -5.74 35.21 17.79
CA ALA A 19 -6.52 34.13 18.37
C ALA A 19 -5.65 32.85 18.49
N GLY A 20 -5.66 32.25 19.68
CA GLY A 20 -4.97 30.98 19.92
C GLY A 20 -5.52 29.88 19.00
N PRO A 21 -4.74 28.81 18.76
CA PRO A 21 -5.18 27.69 17.95
C PRO A 21 -6.49 27.11 18.52
N PRO A 22 -7.45 26.71 17.66
CA PRO A 22 -8.68 26.12 18.11
C PRO A 22 -8.40 24.86 18.95
N PRO A 23 -9.22 24.56 19.97
CA PRO A 23 -9.05 23.36 20.77
C PRO A 23 -9.16 22.11 19.88
N PRO A 24 -8.43 21.02 20.20
CA PRO A 24 -8.46 19.80 19.42
C PRO A 24 -9.88 19.27 19.33
N GLN A 25 -10.43 19.23 18.12
CA GLN A 25 -11.73 18.62 17.87
C GLN A 25 -11.66 17.13 18.20
N ALA A 26 -12.63 16.70 18.98
CA ALA A 26 -12.81 15.34 19.45
C ALA A 26 -12.76 14.32 18.30
N ASN A 27 -11.93 13.30 18.48
CA ASN A 27 -12.15 11.91 18.09
C ASN A 27 -13.00 11.71 16.82
N GLN A 28 -12.48 12.15 15.67
CA GLN A 28 -12.93 11.61 14.39
C GLN A 28 -12.24 10.27 14.21
N SER A 29 -13.00 9.19 14.41
CA SER A 29 -12.61 7.85 14.00
C SER A 29 -12.18 7.91 12.53
N ILE A 30 -10.90 7.64 12.27
CA ILE A 30 -10.39 7.38 10.93
C ILE A 30 -11.23 6.22 10.39
N PRO A 31 -11.93 6.36 9.24
CA PRO A 31 -12.72 5.27 8.69
C PRO A 31 -11.83 4.04 8.47
N GLN A 32 -12.22 2.89 9.03
CA GLN A 32 -11.64 1.60 8.66
C GLN A 32 -11.87 1.36 7.16
N GLY A 33 -10.87 0.80 6.48
CA GLY A 33 -10.66 0.87 5.04
C GLY A 33 -11.78 0.32 4.17
N HIS A 34 -11.86 0.90 2.97
CA HIS A 34 -12.72 0.46 1.89
C HIS A 34 -11.96 0.61 0.56
N ALA A 35 -10.76 0.03 0.47
CA ALA A 35 -10.04 -0.03 -0.80
C ALA A 35 -10.94 -0.67 -1.89
N GLY A 36 -11.64 -1.75 -1.54
CA GLY A 36 -12.65 -2.36 -2.41
C GLY A 36 -13.81 -1.44 -2.82
N ALA A 37 -14.15 -0.37 -2.08
CA ALA A 37 -15.21 0.55 -2.47
C ALA A 37 -14.81 1.49 -3.63
N TYR A 38 -13.51 1.62 -3.92
CA TYR A 38 -13.04 2.38 -5.09
C TYR A 38 -13.59 1.80 -6.39
N TYR A 39 -13.82 0.50 -6.42
CA TYR A 39 -14.07 -0.27 -7.65
C TYR A 39 -15.55 -0.60 -7.88
N GLY A 40 -16.47 0.01 -7.10
CA GLY A 40 -17.93 0.03 -7.28
C GLY A 40 -18.56 -1.28 -7.77
N HIS A 41 -19.11 -2.11 -6.88
CA HIS A 41 -19.75 -3.36 -7.31
C HIS A 41 -21.27 -3.28 -7.48
N PRO A 42 -21.85 -3.96 -8.49
CA PRO A 42 -23.15 -4.60 -8.32
C PRO A 42 -23.00 -5.81 -7.37
N PRO A 43 -24.03 -6.16 -6.58
CA PRO A 43 -23.89 -7.13 -5.50
C PRO A 43 -23.46 -8.49 -6.04
N THR A 44 -22.32 -8.99 -5.58
CA THR A 44 -21.99 -10.40 -5.69
C THR A 44 -22.91 -11.16 -4.73
N ASN A 45 -23.92 -11.83 -5.30
CA ASN A 45 -24.76 -12.76 -4.57
C ASN A 45 -23.87 -13.88 -3.99
N SER A 46 -23.49 -13.73 -2.72
CA SER A 46 -23.10 -14.87 -1.91
C SER A 46 -24.36 -15.74 -1.73
N PRO A 47 -24.32 -17.07 -1.97
CA PRO A 47 -25.47 -17.91 -1.70
C PRO A 47 -25.80 -17.85 -0.21
N VAL A 48 -27.00 -17.35 0.10
CA VAL A 48 -27.62 -17.44 1.42
C VAL A 48 -27.95 -18.90 1.67
N TYR A 49 -27.22 -19.55 2.57
CA TYR A 49 -27.62 -20.86 3.09
C TYR A 49 -28.84 -20.68 4.01
N PRO A 50 -29.96 -21.39 3.77
CA PRO A 50 -31.14 -21.29 4.64
C PRO A 50 -30.85 -21.92 6.00
N GLY A 51 -31.26 -21.20 7.05
CA GLY A 51 -30.86 -21.45 8.43
C GLY A 51 -31.29 -22.81 9.00
N ALA A 52 -30.39 -23.38 9.80
CA ALA A 52 -30.70 -24.41 10.78
C ALA A 52 -30.82 -23.74 12.16
N GLN A 53 -32.04 -23.74 12.72
CA GLN A 53 -32.25 -23.54 14.14
C GLN A 53 -31.66 -24.75 14.89
N ASN A 54 -30.74 -24.54 15.84
CA ASN A 54 -30.78 -25.25 17.12
C ASN A 54 -29.72 -24.79 18.15
N GLN A 55 -30.24 -24.43 19.32
CA GLN A 55 -29.77 -24.72 20.68
C GLN A 55 -28.30 -24.44 21.05
N GLN A 56 -28.11 -23.36 21.81
CA GLN A 56 -26.90 -23.06 22.57
C GLN A 56 -26.75 -24.02 23.77
N TYR A 57 -25.66 -24.78 23.79
CA TYR A 57 -25.09 -25.34 25.02
C TYR A 57 -23.78 -24.60 25.33
N PRO A 58 -23.47 -24.31 26.61
CA PRO A 58 -22.17 -23.75 26.97
C PRO A 58 -21.06 -24.81 26.82
N PRO A 59 -19.84 -24.43 26.40
CA PRO A 59 -18.72 -25.36 26.28
C PRO A 59 -18.22 -25.82 27.67
N PRO A 60 -17.65 -27.04 27.78
CA PRO A 60 -17.08 -27.53 29.03
C PRO A 60 -15.76 -26.80 29.39
N PRO A 61 -15.36 -26.77 30.67
CA PRO A 61 -14.09 -26.17 31.08
C PRO A 61 -12.91 -26.95 30.51
N GLY A 62 -11.98 -26.25 29.86
CA GLY A 62 -10.73 -26.83 29.38
C GLY A 62 -9.78 -27.23 30.53
N PRO A 63 -8.81 -28.12 30.28
CA PRO A 63 -7.83 -28.55 31.28
C PRO A 63 -6.87 -27.41 31.66
N PRO A 64 -6.30 -27.42 32.88
CA PRO A 64 -5.34 -26.41 33.32
C PRO A 64 -4.02 -26.50 32.53
N PRO A 65 -3.30 -25.38 32.37
CA PRO A 65 -2.03 -25.36 31.65
C PRO A 65 -0.95 -26.17 32.39
N PRO A 66 -0.07 -26.90 31.67
CA PRO A 66 1.01 -27.65 32.29
C PRO A 66 2.16 -26.74 32.78
N ASP A 67 2.77 -27.17 33.89
CA ASP A 67 3.89 -26.52 34.57
C ASP A 67 5.14 -26.39 33.69
N ASN A 68 5.85 -25.25 33.89
CA ASN A 68 7.13 -24.90 33.30
C ASN A 68 8.18 -26.02 33.39
N LEU A 69 8.57 -26.55 32.23
CA LEU A 69 9.87 -27.21 32.05
C LEU A 69 10.59 -26.55 30.86
N ALA A 70 11.67 -25.85 31.19
CA ALA A 70 12.54 -25.16 30.25
C ALA A 70 13.18 -26.15 29.26
N ALA A 71 13.04 -25.87 27.95
CA ALA A 71 13.84 -26.46 26.89
C ALA A 71 14.75 -25.37 26.26
N PRO A 72 16.00 -25.67 25.89
CA PRO A 72 16.96 -24.66 25.45
C PRO A 72 16.88 -24.41 23.94
N GLY A 73 16.94 -23.14 23.52
CA GLY A 73 17.56 -22.75 22.25
C GLY A 73 16.63 -22.35 21.09
N TYR A 74 15.79 -21.35 21.29
CA TYR A 74 15.36 -20.45 20.20
C TYR A 74 15.51 -19.01 20.71
N PRO A 75 16.12 -18.08 19.96
CA PRO A 75 16.09 -16.68 20.35
C PRO A 75 14.64 -16.21 20.23
N ALA A 76 13.95 -16.11 21.37
CA ALA A 76 12.72 -15.36 21.47
C ALA A 76 13.02 -13.95 20.94
N ASN A 77 12.24 -13.50 19.96
CA ASN A 77 12.28 -12.14 19.45
C ASN A 77 12.22 -11.19 20.65
N GLN A 78 13.36 -10.62 21.02
CA GLN A 78 13.44 -9.62 22.06
C GLN A 78 12.74 -8.38 21.50
N PHE A 79 11.47 -8.20 21.85
CA PHE A 79 10.80 -6.93 21.70
C PHE A 79 11.65 -5.86 22.38
N GLN A 80 12.31 -5.02 21.58
CA GLN A 80 12.97 -3.82 22.05
C GLN A 80 11.88 -2.73 22.21
N PRO A 81 11.61 -2.23 23.43
CA PRO A 81 10.67 -1.13 23.62
C PRO A 81 11.20 0.11 22.89
N GLY A 82 10.49 0.56 21.86
CA GLY A 82 10.84 1.75 21.07
C GLY A 82 11.12 1.51 19.58
N VAL A 83 11.15 0.25 19.11
CA VAL A 83 11.10 -0.05 17.67
C VAL A 83 9.63 -0.20 17.30
N GLU A 84 9.07 0.80 16.60
CA GLU A 84 7.74 0.63 15.98
C GLU A 84 7.80 -0.58 15.06
N ASP A 85 6.81 -1.47 15.19
CA ASP A 85 6.66 -2.58 14.26
C ASP A 85 6.48 -2.00 12.84
N PRO A 86 7.41 -2.24 11.90
CA PRO A 86 7.31 -1.67 10.56
C PRO A 86 6.00 -2.02 9.85
N LEU A 87 5.40 -3.16 10.19
CA LEU A 87 4.14 -3.63 9.63
C LEU A 87 2.92 -2.92 10.23
N ALA A 88 3.02 -2.31 11.42
CA ALA A 88 1.94 -1.50 11.99
C ALA A 88 1.57 -0.31 11.08
N MET A 89 2.50 0.16 10.26
CA MET A 89 2.25 1.20 9.27
C MET A 89 1.29 0.76 8.17
N LEU A 90 1.17 -0.54 7.88
CA LEU A 90 0.25 -1.06 6.85
C LEU A 90 -1.19 -0.65 7.13
N SER A 91 -1.62 -0.65 8.39
CA SER A 91 -2.96 -0.22 8.81
C SER A 91 -3.34 1.22 8.42
N ARG A 92 -2.36 2.06 8.07
CA ARG A 92 -2.55 3.47 7.69
C ARG A 92 -2.75 3.67 6.20
N TYR A 93 -2.54 2.64 5.39
CA TYR A 93 -2.62 2.68 3.94
C TYR A 93 -3.55 1.60 3.41
N ASP A 94 -4.23 1.89 2.31
CA ASP A 94 -4.89 0.86 1.51
C ASP A 94 -3.83 0.19 0.64
N THR A 95 -3.64 -1.11 0.83
CA THR A 95 -2.65 -1.88 0.09
C THR A 95 -3.29 -2.55 -1.11
N VAL A 96 -2.79 -2.23 -2.29
CA VAL A 96 -3.22 -2.84 -3.55
C VAL A 96 -2.02 -3.53 -4.20
N ILE A 97 -2.15 -4.81 -4.53
CA ILE A 97 -1.14 -5.55 -5.28
C ILE A 97 -1.67 -5.80 -6.68
N LEU A 98 -0.92 -5.35 -7.68
CA LEU A 98 -1.17 -5.57 -9.08
C LEU A 98 -0.13 -6.57 -9.60
N VAL A 99 -0.60 -7.77 -9.93
CA VAL A 99 0.23 -8.89 -10.36
C VAL A 99 0.25 -8.97 -11.88
N ASP A 100 1.44 -9.03 -12.45
CA ASP A 100 1.63 -9.35 -13.85
C ASP A 100 1.22 -10.81 -14.12
N ASP A 101 0.18 -11.00 -14.93
CA ASP A 101 -0.29 -12.29 -15.40
C ASP A 101 0.02 -12.47 -16.90
N SER A 102 1.08 -11.83 -17.40
CA SER A 102 1.60 -12.05 -18.75
C SER A 102 2.16 -13.47 -18.92
N GLY A 103 2.43 -13.87 -20.16
CA GLY A 103 2.95 -15.21 -20.45
C GLY A 103 4.36 -15.48 -19.91
N SER A 104 5.19 -14.45 -19.71
CA SER A 104 6.56 -14.61 -19.19
C SER A 104 6.58 -15.12 -17.75
N MET A 105 5.56 -14.78 -16.97
CA MET A 105 5.40 -15.17 -15.58
C MET A 105 5.12 -16.67 -15.36
N GLU A 106 4.88 -17.46 -16.40
CA GLU A 106 4.45 -18.87 -16.29
C GLU A 106 5.36 -19.70 -15.36
N MET A 107 6.68 -19.55 -15.48
CA MET A 107 7.63 -20.32 -14.66
C MET A 107 7.66 -19.91 -13.18
N MET A 108 7.27 -18.67 -12.86
CA MET A 108 7.33 -18.10 -11.51
C MET A 108 5.94 -17.94 -10.87
N TRP A 109 4.88 -18.39 -11.56
CA TRP A 109 3.50 -18.12 -11.17
C TRP A 109 3.14 -18.73 -9.81
N ASP A 110 3.50 -20.00 -9.60
CA ASP A 110 3.23 -20.71 -8.35
C ASP A 110 4.05 -20.12 -7.18
N GLU A 111 5.31 -19.76 -7.42
CA GLU A 111 6.16 -19.16 -6.38
C GLU A 111 5.66 -17.75 -5.99
N THR A 112 5.21 -16.97 -6.98
CA THR A 112 4.57 -15.65 -6.73
C THR A 112 3.28 -15.79 -5.92
N ARG A 113 2.44 -16.78 -6.23
CA ARG A 113 1.25 -17.12 -5.44
C ARG A 113 1.62 -17.43 -4.00
N ASP A 114 2.60 -18.30 -3.79
CA ASP A 114 2.96 -18.80 -2.47
C ASP A 114 3.61 -17.70 -1.61
N ALA A 115 4.38 -16.80 -2.23
CA ALA A 115 4.88 -15.60 -1.58
C ALA A 115 3.74 -14.66 -1.15
N LEU A 116 2.74 -14.44 -2.00
CA LEU A 116 1.56 -13.62 -1.67
C LEU A 116 0.70 -14.22 -0.57
N ILE A 117 0.57 -15.56 -0.52
CA ILE A 117 -0.08 -16.24 0.61
C ILE A 117 0.62 -15.86 1.92
N GLY A 118 1.95 -15.96 1.96
CA GLY A 118 2.71 -15.60 3.17
C GLY A 118 2.63 -14.10 3.51
N VAL A 119 2.52 -13.22 2.51
CA VAL A 119 2.28 -11.78 2.72
C VAL A 119 0.93 -11.57 3.41
N VAL A 120 -0.14 -12.19 2.91
CA VAL A 120 -1.48 -12.08 3.49
C VAL A 120 -1.50 -12.64 4.92
N GLU A 121 -0.89 -13.80 5.18
CA GLU A 121 -0.78 -14.38 6.53
C GLU A 121 -0.12 -13.45 7.56
N LYS A 122 0.89 -12.67 7.12
CA LYS A 122 1.58 -11.69 7.95
C LYS A 122 0.81 -10.38 8.06
N ALA A 123 0.23 -9.88 6.96
CA ALA A 123 -0.45 -8.59 6.90
C ALA A 123 -1.74 -8.53 7.72
N ILE A 124 -2.53 -9.62 7.79
CA ILE A 124 -3.81 -9.67 8.54
C ILE A 124 -3.62 -9.38 10.04
N GLN A 125 -2.41 -9.61 10.58
CA GLN A 125 -2.12 -9.32 11.99
C GLN A 125 -2.13 -7.81 12.29
N TYR A 126 -1.96 -6.98 11.27
CA TYR A 126 -1.82 -5.53 11.38
C TYR A 126 -2.95 -4.79 10.67
N ASP A 127 -3.45 -5.36 9.58
CA ASP A 127 -4.50 -4.79 8.76
C ASP A 127 -5.74 -5.70 8.74
N SER A 128 -6.80 -5.23 9.38
CA SER A 128 -8.08 -5.93 9.42
C SER A 128 -8.91 -5.74 8.14
N ASP A 129 -8.61 -4.72 7.32
CA ASP A 129 -9.37 -4.45 6.09
C ASP A 129 -8.93 -5.34 4.91
N GLY A 130 -7.66 -5.76 4.91
CA GLY A 130 -7.10 -6.74 3.97
C GLY A 130 -6.41 -6.10 2.78
N ILE A 131 -5.97 -6.92 1.83
CA ILE A 131 -5.23 -6.45 0.65
C ILE A 131 -6.09 -6.63 -0.60
N ASP A 132 -6.07 -5.67 -1.51
CA ASP A 132 -6.71 -5.84 -2.82
C ASP A 132 -5.73 -6.44 -3.83
N LEU A 133 -6.15 -7.48 -4.55
CA LEU A 133 -5.37 -8.15 -5.60
C LEU A 133 -6.02 -7.93 -6.96
N PHE A 134 -5.23 -7.42 -7.90
CA PHE A 134 -5.57 -7.25 -9.31
C PHE A 134 -4.52 -7.92 -10.20
N PHE A 135 -4.88 -8.18 -11.46
CA PHE A 135 -3.97 -8.73 -12.46
C PHE A 135 -3.83 -7.78 -13.64
N PHE A 136 -2.76 -7.84 -14.43
CA PHE A 136 -2.57 -6.98 -15.60
C PHE A 136 -3.65 -7.19 -16.67
N ASN A 137 -3.91 -8.44 -17.03
CA ASN A 137 -4.71 -8.83 -18.20
C ASN A 137 -6.08 -9.41 -17.82
N ASP A 138 -6.18 -10.18 -16.74
CA ASP A 138 -7.43 -10.77 -16.29
C ASP A 138 -8.26 -9.79 -15.44
N ALA A 139 -9.58 -9.92 -15.53
CA ALA A 139 -10.53 -9.09 -14.80
C ALA A 139 -10.90 -9.67 -13.43
N GLN A 140 -10.49 -10.90 -13.13
CA GLN A 140 -10.59 -11.45 -11.79
C GLN A 140 -9.80 -10.58 -10.80
N GLN A 141 -10.28 -10.56 -9.57
CA GLN A 141 -9.67 -9.79 -8.48
C GLN A 141 -10.08 -10.41 -7.15
N ALA A 142 -9.29 -10.15 -6.10
CA ALA A 142 -9.66 -10.48 -4.73
C ALA A 142 -9.56 -9.20 -3.91
N LEU A 143 -10.71 -8.64 -3.53
CA LEU A 143 -10.74 -7.41 -2.73
C LEU A 143 -10.91 -7.72 -1.25
N ASN A 144 -10.34 -6.85 -0.42
CA ASN A 144 -10.30 -7.02 1.03
C ASN A 144 -9.81 -8.44 1.39
N CYS A 145 -8.79 -8.92 0.65
CA CYS A 145 -8.26 -10.27 0.78
C CYS A 145 -7.58 -10.38 2.15
N ASN A 146 -8.18 -11.19 3.02
CA ASN A 146 -7.75 -11.40 4.39
C ASN A 146 -7.66 -12.90 4.72
N SER A 147 -7.49 -13.73 3.68
CA SER A 147 -7.25 -15.15 3.87
C SER A 147 -6.35 -15.73 2.77
N PRO A 148 -5.44 -16.65 3.12
CA PRO A 148 -4.67 -17.43 2.16
C PRO A 148 -5.50 -18.12 1.08
N ASP A 149 -6.70 -18.58 1.45
CA ASP A 149 -7.56 -19.33 0.53
C ASP A 149 -8.16 -18.47 -0.58
N GLN A 150 -8.41 -17.18 -0.33
CA GLN A 150 -8.82 -16.23 -1.37
C GLN A 150 -7.71 -16.06 -2.41
N VAL A 151 -6.44 -15.94 -1.98
CA VAL A 151 -5.28 -15.88 -2.88
C VAL A 151 -5.19 -17.16 -3.72
N ARG A 152 -5.26 -18.34 -3.08
CA ARG A 152 -5.27 -19.63 -3.78
C ARG A 152 -6.42 -19.74 -4.78
N HIS A 153 -7.60 -19.24 -4.43
CA HIS A 153 -8.76 -19.28 -5.31
C HIS A 153 -8.55 -18.43 -6.56
N VAL A 154 -8.16 -17.16 -6.40
CA VAL A 154 -8.00 -16.27 -7.55
C VAL A 154 -6.86 -16.72 -8.47
N PHE A 155 -5.73 -17.20 -7.93
CA PHE A 155 -4.61 -17.74 -8.72
C PHE A 155 -4.94 -19.04 -9.46
N ARG A 156 -5.97 -19.79 -9.05
CA ARG A 156 -6.47 -20.95 -9.82
C ARG A 156 -7.35 -20.53 -11.00
N SER A 157 -7.94 -19.35 -10.94
CA SER A 157 -8.84 -18.82 -11.97
C SER A 157 -8.14 -17.95 -13.00
N VAL A 158 -6.99 -17.38 -12.65
CA VAL A 158 -6.13 -16.59 -13.54
C VAL A 158 -4.99 -17.46 -14.07
N LEU A 159 -4.68 -17.31 -15.36
CA LEU A 159 -3.58 -18.01 -16.01
C LEU A 159 -2.57 -17.00 -16.56
N PRO A 160 -1.25 -17.22 -16.41
CA PRO A 160 -0.21 -16.36 -16.97
C PRO A 160 -0.24 -16.46 -18.50
N ARG A 161 -0.71 -15.41 -19.18
CA ARG A 161 -0.90 -15.35 -20.63
C ARG A 161 -0.99 -13.92 -21.13
N ARG A 162 -0.88 -13.74 -22.45
CA ARG A 162 -0.96 -12.44 -23.14
C ARG A 162 0.26 -11.58 -22.84
N SER A 163 0.05 -10.27 -22.84
CA SER A 163 1.02 -9.19 -22.89
C SER A 163 1.34 -8.63 -21.50
N THR A 164 2.24 -7.65 -21.45
CA THR A 164 2.62 -6.91 -20.23
C THR A 164 2.10 -5.46 -20.32
N PRO A 165 0.76 -5.22 -20.17
CA PRO A 165 0.16 -3.90 -20.35
C PRO A 165 0.31 -3.01 -19.09
N THR A 166 1.55 -2.73 -18.66
CA THR A 166 1.86 -2.07 -17.38
C THR A 166 1.15 -0.72 -17.23
N ALA A 167 1.27 0.16 -18.24
CA ALA A 167 0.70 1.51 -18.19
C ALA A 167 -0.84 1.49 -18.08
N ALA A 168 -1.52 0.69 -18.91
CA ALA A 168 -2.97 0.54 -18.88
C ALA A 168 -3.46 -0.07 -17.55
N SER A 169 -2.72 -1.03 -17.00
CA SER A 169 -3.08 -1.69 -15.73
C SER A 169 -2.95 -0.76 -14.54
N ILE A 170 -1.87 0.05 -14.49
CA ILE A 170 -1.69 1.09 -13.47
C ILE A 170 -2.84 2.10 -13.53
N LYS A 171 -3.21 2.61 -14.73
CA LYS A 171 -4.36 3.52 -14.87
C LYS A 171 -5.66 2.87 -14.40
N ARG A 172 -5.94 1.63 -14.80
CA ARG A 172 -7.16 0.91 -14.39
C ARG A 172 -7.30 0.82 -12.87
N VAL A 173 -6.21 0.59 -12.15
CA VAL A 173 -6.23 0.49 -10.68
C VAL A 173 -6.30 1.86 -10.01
N LEU A 174 -5.59 2.87 -10.54
CA LEU A 174 -5.44 4.16 -9.88
C LEU A 174 -6.50 5.21 -10.26
N ASP A 175 -7.08 5.16 -11.47
CA ASP A 175 -8.06 6.16 -11.91
C ASP A 175 -9.30 6.23 -11.00
N PRO A 176 -9.88 5.11 -10.52
CA PRO A 176 -10.98 5.16 -9.54
C PRO A 176 -10.57 5.81 -8.21
N TYR A 177 -9.37 5.49 -7.73
CA TYR A 177 -8.80 6.09 -6.51
C TYR A 177 -8.57 7.59 -6.66
N LEU A 178 -7.97 8.04 -7.76
CA LEU A 178 -7.74 9.46 -8.06
C LEU A 178 -9.05 10.24 -8.20
N THR A 179 -10.09 9.59 -8.75
CA THR A 179 -11.44 10.17 -8.83
C THR A 179 -12.01 10.44 -7.43
N LEU A 180 -11.88 9.47 -6.52
CA LEU A 180 -12.35 9.62 -5.15
C LEU A 180 -11.51 10.60 -4.34
N LEU A 181 -10.20 10.64 -4.55
CA LEU A 181 -9.33 11.68 -3.99
C LEU A 181 -9.76 13.08 -4.41
N HIS A 182 -10.12 13.25 -5.68
CA HIS A 182 -10.65 14.51 -6.16
C HIS A 182 -11.93 14.88 -5.43
N GLN A 183 -12.87 13.94 -5.28
CA GLN A 183 -14.13 14.19 -4.57
C GLN A 183 -13.88 14.52 -3.09
N SER A 184 -13.00 13.77 -2.43
CA SER A 184 -12.59 13.99 -1.04
C SER A 184 -12.12 15.43 -0.80
N LYS A 185 -11.26 15.92 -1.69
CA LYS A 185 -10.76 17.30 -1.63
C LYS A 185 -11.86 18.35 -1.85
N ASN A 186 -12.96 17.98 -2.51
CA ASN A 186 -14.11 18.85 -2.79
C ASN A 186 -15.29 18.60 -1.83
N GLY A 187 -15.02 18.12 -0.61
CA GLY A 187 -16.04 17.93 0.43
C GLY A 187 -16.72 16.56 0.43
N GLY A 188 -16.23 15.63 -0.38
CA GLY A 188 -16.59 14.22 -0.30
C GLY A 188 -15.94 13.49 0.89
N PRO A 189 -16.19 12.18 1.03
CA PRO A 189 -15.60 11.37 2.11
C PRO A 189 -14.08 11.41 2.11
N MET A 190 -13.47 11.28 3.29
CA MET A 190 -12.01 11.17 3.42
C MET A 190 -11.52 9.87 2.77
N VAL A 191 -10.43 9.96 2.01
CA VAL A 191 -9.81 8.82 1.32
C VAL A 191 -8.47 8.50 1.98
N LYS A 192 -8.27 7.24 2.36
CA LYS A 192 -7.04 6.74 2.99
C LYS A 192 -5.91 6.76 1.95
N PRO A 193 -4.66 7.04 2.34
CA PRO A 193 -3.51 6.89 1.45
C PRO A 193 -3.41 5.49 0.85
N MET A 194 -2.92 5.37 -0.39
CA MET A 194 -2.79 4.09 -1.09
C MET A 194 -1.32 3.71 -1.29
N ASN A 195 -1.02 2.43 -1.14
CA ASN A 195 0.25 1.83 -1.54
C ASN A 195 0.00 0.79 -2.64
N LEU A 196 0.42 1.09 -3.87
CA LEU A 196 0.30 0.19 -5.01
C LEU A 196 1.61 -0.59 -5.18
N ILE A 197 1.54 -1.91 -5.05
CA ILE A 197 2.67 -2.81 -5.31
C ILE A 197 2.46 -3.49 -6.66
N VAL A 198 3.41 -3.37 -7.57
CA VAL A 198 3.38 -4.00 -8.89
C VAL A 198 4.38 -5.14 -8.93
N LEU A 199 3.92 -6.38 -9.08
CA LEU A 199 4.79 -7.56 -9.24
C LEU A 199 4.89 -7.89 -10.73
N THR A 200 6.09 -7.83 -11.32
CA THR A 200 6.27 -8.09 -12.76
C THR A 200 7.67 -8.61 -13.07
N ASP A 201 7.78 -9.46 -14.10
CA ASP A 201 9.05 -10.00 -14.59
C ASP A 201 9.58 -9.35 -15.88
N GLY A 202 8.82 -8.41 -16.45
CA GLY A 202 9.06 -7.92 -17.79
C GLY A 202 9.00 -6.40 -17.92
N GLU A 203 9.57 -5.90 -19.01
CA GLU A 203 9.28 -4.54 -19.46
C GLU A 203 7.89 -4.47 -20.10
N PRO A 204 7.24 -3.28 -20.08
CA PRO A 204 5.97 -3.07 -20.76
C PRO A 204 6.09 -3.36 -22.26
N ASP A 205 5.13 -4.08 -22.82
CA ASP A 205 5.12 -4.40 -24.25
C ASP A 205 4.17 -3.48 -25.05
N ARG A 206 4.07 -3.70 -26.36
CA ARG A 206 3.08 -3.05 -27.25
C ARG A 206 3.08 -1.52 -27.20
N GLY A 207 4.24 -0.92 -26.95
CA GLY A 207 4.41 0.55 -26.92
C GLY A 207 3.73 1.22 -25.71
N GLN A 208 3.53 0.49 -24.62
CA GLN A 208 3.09 1.07 -23.35
C GLN A 208 4.19 1.97 -22.77
N ASP A 209 3.77 3.07 -22.14
CA ASP A 209 4.68 4.03 -21.49
C ASP A 209 4.23 4.27 -20.04
N PRO A 210 4.63 3.43 -19.08
CA PRO A 210 4.28 3.63 -17.67
C PRO A 210 4.94 4.87 -17.08
N GLU A 211 6.11 5.30 -17.58
CA GLU A 211 6.76 6.54 -17.16
C GLU A 211 5.82 7.73 -17.39
N GLN A 212 5.23 7.85 -18.58
CA GLN A 212 4.29 8.93 -18.88
C GLN A 212 3.11 8.93 -17.91
N VAL A 213 2.51 7.75 -17.65
CA VAL A 213 1.36 7.61 -16.74
C VAL A 213 1.72 8.05 -15.33
N ILE A 214 2.84 7.57 -14.81
CA ILE A 214 3.33 7.89 -13.46
C ILE A 214 3.61 9.39 -13.35
N VAL A 215 4.22 10.00 -14.36
CA VAL A 215 4.50 11.44 -14.39
C VAL A 215 3.22 12.26 -14.40
N GLU A 216 2.21 11.86 -15.17
CA GLU A 216 0.88 12.50 -15.18
C GLU A 216 0.25 12.49 -13.79
N ILE A 217 0.28 11.33 -13.11
CA ILE A 217 -0.24 11.16 -11.75
C ILE A 217 0.53 12.01 -10.74
N GLY A 218 1.86 11.99 -10.78
CA GLY A 218 2.71 12.80 -9.91
C GLY A 218 2.41 14.30 -10.04
N ARG A 219 2.31 14.80 -11.29
CA ARG A 219 1.93 16.19 -11.56
C ARG A 219 0.53 16.53 -11.06
N TYR A 220 -0.43 15.62 -11.23
CA TYR A 220 -1.78 15.80 -10.71
C TYR A 220 -1.79 15.93 -9.19
N LEU A 221 -1.05 15.06 -8.48
CA LEU A 221 -0.97 15.06 -7.03
C LEU A 221 -0.35 16.37 -6.50
N ASP A 222 0.75 16.81 -7.11
CA ASP A 222 1.46 18.03 -6.70
C ASP A 222 0.67 19.31 -7.03
N SER A 223 0.08 19.39 -8.23
CA SER A 223 -0.74 20.55 -8.63
C SER A 223 -1.96 20.72 -7.72
N ASN A 224 -2.47 19.60 -7.20
CA ASN A 224 -3.56 19.59 -6.24
C ASN A 224 -3.10 19.60 -4.78
N ARG A 225 -1.81 19.72 -4.48
CA ARG A 225 -1.27 19.80 -3.11
C ARG A 225 -1.72 18.65 -2.21
N PHE A 226 -1.89 17.45 -2.76
CA PHE A 226 -2.14 16.25 -1.94
C PHE A 226 -0.90 15.95 -1.08
N PRO A 227 -1.04 15.32 0.11
CA PRO A 227 0.09 14.92 0.94
C PRO A 227 1.12 14.08 0.18
N LEU A 228 2.42 14.22 0.48
CA LEU A 228 3.48 13.46 -0.21
C LEU A 228 3.29 11.95 -0.11
N ASN A 229 2.74 11.49 1.01
CA ASN A 229 2.47 10.09 1.29
C ASN A 229 1.07 9.65 0.84
N GLN A 230 0.32 10.43 0.05
CA GLN A 230 -1.05 10.06 -0.37
C GLN A 230 -1.07 8.83 -1.30
N LEU A 231 -0.02 8.65 -2.11
CA LEU A 231 0.12 7.53 -3.03
C LEU A 231 1.60 7.14 -3.06
N GLY A 232 1.88 5.85 -2.90
CA GLY A 232 3.15 5.22 -3.23
C GLY A 232 2.95 4.15 -4.31
N ILE A 233 3.94 3.98 -5.19
CA ILE A 233 4.00 2.89 -6.17
C ILE A 233 5.34 2.17 -5.97
N SER A 234 5.32 0.87 -5.68
CA SER A 234 6.54 0.07 -5.58
C SER A 234 6.52 -1.04 -6.61
N PHE A 235 7.52 -1.08 -7.47
CA PHE A 235 7.75 -2.19 -8.37
C PHE A 235 8.57 -3.26 -7.67
N VAL A 236 8.13 -4.51 -7.77
CA VAL A 236 8.88 -5.68 -7.30
C VAL A 236 9.18 -6.53 -8.52
N GLN A 237 10.46 -6.62 -8.83
CA GLN A 237 10.90 -7.43 -9.95
C GLN A 237 10.83 -8.92 -9.59
N ILE A 238 10.20 -9.69 -10.46
CA ILE A 238 10.15 -11.13 -10.44
C ILE A 238 11.11 -11.67 -11.51
N GLY A 239 11.98 -12.62 -11.18
CA GLY A 239 12.96 -13.11 -12.15
C GLY A 239 14.08 -12.11 -12.46
N ASN A 240 15.05 -12.53 -13.28
CA ASN A 240 16.34 -11.86 -13.46
C ASN A 240 16.54 -11.29 -14.87
N ASP A 241 15.46 -10.95 -15.57
CA ASP A 241 15.57 -10.36 -16.90
C ASP A 241 16.28 -8.98 -16.83
N PRO A 242 17.39 -8.78 -17.56
CA PRO A 242 18.17 -7.56 -17.47
C PRO A 242 17.46 -6.34 -18.07
N ASP A 243 16.57 -6.54 -19.05
CA ASP A 243 15.85 -5.44 -19.69
C ASP A 243 14.73 -4.94 -18.77
N ALA A 244 13.98 -5.85 -18.15
CA ALA A 244 13.07 -5.55 -17.05
C ALA A 244 13.80 -4.82 -15.91
N THR A 245 14.97 -5.32 -15.49
CA THR A 245 15.78 -4.68 -14.44
C THR A 245 16.08 -3.22 -14.78
N ARG A 246 16.61 -2.95 -15.98
CA ARG A 246 16.94 -1.59 -16.42
C ARG A 246 15.69 -0.71 -16.50
N HIS A 247 14.58 -1.26 -16.98
CA HIS A 247 13.33 -0.53 -17.12
C HIS A 247 12.77 -0.10 -15.75
N LEU A 248 12.67 -1.03 -14.80
CA LEU A 248 12.10 -0.77 -13.48
C LEU A 248 12.96 0.20 -12.66
N ILE A 249 14.30 0.08 -12.73
CA ILE A 249 15.21 1.05 -12.10
C ILE A 249 15.01 2.47 -12.67
N ALA A 250 14.81 2.60 -13.98
CA ALA A 250 14.57 3.90 -14.60
C ALA A 250 13.25 4.56 -14.15
N LEU A 251 12.25 3.77 -13.72
CA LEU A 251 11.01 4.29 -13.14
C LEU A 251 11.18 4.82 -11.71
N ASP A 252 12.21 4.38 -11.00
CA ASP A 252 12.50 4.78 -9.62
C ASP A 252 13.44 6.01 -9.58
N ASP A 253 14.69 5.82 -10.02
CA ASP A 253 15.78 6.78 -9.81
C ASP A 253 15.60 8.11 -10.58
N ASP A 254 14.97 8.06 -11.75
CA ASP A 254 15.06 9.15 -12.72
C ASP A 254 13.84 10.08 -12.75
N LEU A 255 12.64 9.62 -12.33
CA LEU A 255 11.42 10.37 -12.64
C LEU A 255 11.34 11.72 -11.92
N LYS A 256 11.72 11.75 -10.64
CA LYS A 256 11.75 12.98 -9.83
C LYS A 256 12.67 14.04 -10.44
N ALA A 257 13.90 13.64 -10.77
CA ALA A 257 14.91 14.56 -11.29
C ALA A 257 14.59 15.01 -12.72
N LYS A 258 14.18 14.05 -13.58
CA LYS A 258 13.85 14.26 -14.99
C LYS A 258 12.60 15.12 -15.17
N HIS A 259 11.54 14.85 -14.41
CA HIS A 259 10.22 15.48 -14.62
C HIS A 259 9.80 16.51 -13.57
N LYS A 260 10.61 16.70 -12.52
CA LYS A 260 10.35 17.62 -11.41
C LYS A 260 9.01 17.33 -10.70
N ILE A 261 8.70 16.06 -10.53
CA ILE A 261 7.55 15.57 -9.78
C ILE A 261 7.98 15.13 -8.39
N ARG A 262 7.03 14.94 -7.48
CA ARG A 262 7.27 14.25 -6.22
C ARG A 262 7.94 12.90 -6.41
N ASP A 263 8.63 12.51 -5.37
CA ASP A 263 9.24 11.22 -5.22
C ASP A 263 8.17 10.28 -4.62
N PHE A 264 7.73 9.25 -5.33
CA PHE A 264 6.66 8.34 -4.86
C PHE A 264 6.68 6.97 -5.56
N VAL A 265 7.73 6.71 -6.33
CA VAL A 265 8.00 5.41 -6.95
C VAL A 265 9.19 4.81 -6.22
N ASP A 266 9.22 3.48 -6.13
CA ASP A 266 10.33 2.70 -5.58
C ASP A 266 10.46 1.41 -6.41
N CYS A 267 11.67 0.87 -6.52
CA CYS A 267 11.93 -0.40 -7.18
C CYS A 267 12.71 -1.34 -6.27
N THR A 268 12.16 -2.54 -6.06
CA THR A 268 12.84 -3.65 -5.38
C THR A 268 13.30 -4.69 -6.40
N PRO A 269 14.62 -4.77 -6.72
CA PRO A 269 15.16 -5.73 -7.68
C PRO A 269 15.09 -7.16 -7.15
N TYR A 270 15.02 -8.12 -8.08
CA TYR A 270 14.91 -9.54 -7.76
C TYR A 270 16.12 -10.06 -6.96
N GLN A 271 15.85 -10.86 -5.91
CA GLN A 271 16.86 -11.39 -4.99
C GLN A 271 17.14 -12.89 -5.18
N ASN A 272 16.88 -13.44 -6.37
CA ASN A 272 17.00 -14.87 -6.71
C ASN A 272 15.96 -15.80 -6.08
N VAL A 273 15.10 -15.28 -5.19
CA VAL A 273 14.01 -16.02 -4.54
C VAL A 273 12.79 -15.10 -4.38
N ILE A 274 11.59 -15.65 -4.56
CA ILE A 274 10.32 -14.94 -4.38
C ILE A 274 9.72 -15.41 -3.06
N THR A 275 9.99 -14.66 -1.99
CA THR A 275 9.50 -14.97 -0.64
C THR A 275 8.48 -13.94 -0.17
N SER A 276 7.72 -14.28 0.88
CA SER A 276 6.83 -13.30 1.51
C SER A 276 7.59 -12.10 2.07
N ASP A 277 8.79 -12.32 2.64
CA ASP A 277 9.65 -11.25 3.16
C ASP A 277 10.18 -10.32 2.06
N PHE A 278 10.46 -10.88 0.87
CA PHE A 278 10.84 -10.11 -0.29
C PHE A 278 9.75 -9.11 -0.71
N ILE A 279 8.50 -9.57 -0.79
CA ILE A 279 7.35 -8.70 -1.12
C ILE A 279 7.03 -7.74 0.05
N LEU A 280 7.13 -8.20 1.30
CA LEU A 280 6.92 -7.36 2.49
C LEU A 280 7.92 -6.21 2.59
N LYS A 281 9.16 -6.43 2.16
CA LYS A 281 10.15 -5.35 2.10
C LYS A 281 9.66 -4.22 1.20
N ALA A 282 9.15 -4.53 0.01
CA ALA A 282 8.61 -3.53 -0.90
C ALA A 282 7.35 -2.86 -0.32
N LEU A 283 6.49 -3.64 0.34
CA LEU A 283 5.34 -3.09 1.06
C LEU A 283 5.74 -2.04 2.09
N ILE A 284 6.83 -2.24 2.83
CA ILE A 284 7.31 -1.28 3.83
C ILE A 284 8.08 -0.12 3.18
N GLY A 285 8.90 -0.39 2.17
CA GLY A 285 9.71 0.60 1.46
C GLY A 285 8.86 1.69 0.81
N GLY A 286 7.77 1.31 0.14
CA GLY A 286 6.85 2.24 -0.52
C GLY A 286 6.15 3.24 0.40
N VAL A 287 6.00 2.90 1.69
CA VAL A 287 5.34 3.76 2.70
C VAL A 287 6.28 4.46 3.66
N ASN A 288 7.46 3.90 3.90
CA ASN A 288 8.46 4.52 4.77
C ASN A 288 9.86 4.46 4.14
N ARG A 289 10.19 5.49 3.36
CA ARG A 289 11.51 5.65 2.73
C ARG A 289 12.70 5.73 3.70
N LYS A 290 12.48 5.94 5.01
CA LYS A 290 13.58 5.84 5.99
C LYS A 290 13.90 4.38 6.35
N ILE A 291 12.97 3.45 6.12
CA ILE A 291 13.10 2.02 6.40
C ILE A 291 13.72 1.26 5.22
N ASP A 292 13.81 1.88 4.04
CA ASP A 292 14.43 1.27 2.85
C ASP A 292 15.87 0.76 3.09
N HIS A 293 16.59 1.34 4.05
CA HIS A 293 17.93 0.91 4.46
C HIS A 293 17.97 -0.24 5.49
N LEU A 294 16.83 -0.71 6.01
CA LEU A 294 16.79 -1.81 6.97
C LEU A 294 16.78 -3.15 6.23
N ARG A 295 17.77 -4.00 6.53
CA ARG A 295 17.72 -5.43 6.22
C ARG A 295 16.73 -6.06 7.21
N LEU A 296 15.56 -6.46 6.70
CA LEU A 296 14.64 -7.36 7.39
C LEU A 296 15.16 -8.81 7.28
#